data_AF-A0A410X0S1-F1
#
_entry.id   AF-A0A410X0S1-F1
#
_cell.length_a   1.000
_cell.length_b   1.000
_cell.length_c   1.000
_cell.angle_alpha   90.00
_cell.angle_beta   90.00
_cell.angle_gamma   90.00
#
_symmetry.space_group_name_H-M   'P 1'
#
loop_
_entity.id
_entity.type
_entity.pdbx_description
1 polymer ?
#
loop_
_entity_poly.entity_id
_entity_poly.type
_entity_poly.pdbx_seq_one_letter_code
_entity_poly.pdbx_strand_id
1 'polypeptide(L)' 'MGESSDLIRTNRCLQVSFLSCRAIVSLIFGLIHFAQGPSCIISSFIFGAVMTWLYFLTSRLLLPILLHICCM' A
#
# COMPACT_ATOMS: atom_id res chain seq x y z
N MET A 1 -6.50 29.86 20.47
CA MET A 1 -7.30 29.26 19.36
C MET A 1 -6.40 28.84 18.18
N GLY A 2 -5.22 28.23 18.43
CA GLY A 2 -4.30 27.78 17.35
C GLY A 2 -4.15 26.26 17.25
N GLU A 3 -4.15 25.56 18.39
CA GLU A 3 -3.78 24.13 18.44
C GLU A 3 -4.72 23.19 17.67
N SER A 4 -6.04 23.44 17.65
CA SER A 4 -6.97 22.59 16.87
C SER A 4 -6.73 22.70 15.35
N SER A 5 -6.33 23.87 14.86
CA SER A 5 -6.06 24.09 13.44
C SER A 5 -4.80 23.36 12.98
N ASP A 6 -3.78 23.35 13.84
CA ASP A 6 -2.53 22.63 13.59
C ASP A 6 -2.73 21.11 13.62
N LEU A 7 -3.58 20.60 14.53
CA LEU A 7 -3.90 19.19 14.64
C LEU A 7 -4.68 18.67 13.41
N ILE A 8 -5.62 19.46 12.90
CA ILE A 8 -6.35 19.14 11.64
C ILE A 8 -5.40 19.14 10.44
N ARG A 9 -4.50 20.13 10.35
CA ARG A 9 -3.52 20.22 9.27
C ARG A 9 -2.57 19.02 9.27
N THR A 10 -2.08 18.62 10.44
CA THR A 10 -1.15 17.51 10.60
C THR A 10 -1.79 16.18 10.20
N ASN A 11 -3.03 15.93 10.62
CA ASN A 11 -3.77 14.73 10.23
C ASN A 11 -4.02 14.65 8.72
N ARG A 12 -4.35 15.77 8.06
CA ARG A 12 -4.51 15.79 6.60
C ARG A 12 -3.20 15.50 5.87
N CYS A 13 -2.08 16.05 6.32
CA CYS A 13 -0.77 15.74 5.75
C CYS A 13 -0.43 14.25 5.90
N LEU A 14 -0.59 13.68 7.10
CA LEU A 14 -0.36 12.27 7.34
C LEU A 14 -1.20 11.39 6.41
N GLN A 15 -2.50 11.70 6.28
CA GLN A 15 -3.41 10.91 5.45
C GLN A 15 -3.03 10.95 3.96
N VAL A 16 -2.62 12.11 3.43
CA VAL A 16 -2.14 12.26 2.05
C VAL A 16 -0.80 11.53 1.85
N SER A 17 0.12 11.66 2.79
CA SER A 17 1.40 10.94 2.76
C SER A 17 1.19 9.43 2.75
N PHE A 18 0.30 8.90 3.62
CA PHE A 18 -0.02 7.48 3.64
C PHE A 18 -0.62 7.02 2.31
N LEU A 19 -1.60 7.73 1.77
CA LEU A 19 -2.21 7.34 0.49
C LEU A 19 -1.18 7.29 -0.64
N SER A 20 -0.28 8.28 -0.69
CA SER A 20 0.80 8.38 -1.68
C SER A 20 1.78 7.21 -1.54
N CYS A 21 2.22 6.90 -0.32
CA CYS A 21 3.10 5.76 -0.06
C CYS A 21 2.48 4.43 -0.51
N ARG A 22 1.18 4.22 -0.22
CA ARG A 22 0.47 2.99 -0.62
C ARG A 22 0.43 2.82 -2.14
N ALA A 23 0.17 3.91 -2.87
CA ALA A 23 0.14 3.90 -4.33
C ALA A 23 1.53 3.60 -4.91
N ILE A 24 2.58 4.24 -4.39
CA ILE A 24 3.96 4.05 -4.85
C ILE A 24 4.43 2.61 -4.61
N VAL A 25 4.20 2.05 -3.41
CA VAL A 25 4.60 0.68 -3.09
C VAL A 25 3.88 -0.33 -4.00
N SER A 26 2.58 -0.15 -4.25
CA SER A 26 1.82 -1.03 -5.14
C SER A 26 2.30 -0.93 -6.58
N LEU A 27 2.63 0.28 -7.05
CA LEU A 27 3.18 0.53 -8.38
C LEU A 27 4.54 -0.17 -8.57
N ILE A 28 5.47 0.04 -7.63
CA ILE A 28 6.79 -0.59 -7.65
C ILE A 28 6.67 -2.11 -7.65
N PHE A 29 5.77 -2.65 -6.81
CA PHE A 29 5.54 -4.09 -6.75
C PHE A 29 5.04 -4.65 -8.09
N GLY A 30 4.10 -3.98 -8.76
CA GLY A 30 3.66 -4.35 -10.10
C GLY A 30 4.76 -4.27 -11.16
N LEU A 31 5.58 -3.21 -11.12
CA LEU A 31 6.71 -2.99 -12.04
C LEU A 31 7.81 -4.05 -11.90
N ILE A 32 8.09 -4.53 -10.68
CA ILE A 32 9.08 -5.60 -10.47
C ILE A 32 8.65 -6.91 -11.19
N HIS A 33 7.35 -7.12 -11.35
CA HIS A 33 6.78 -8.28 -12.05
C HIS A 33 6.61 -8.05 -13.57
N PHE A 34 7.22 -7.00 -14.13
CA PHE A 34 7.13 -6.66 -15.56
C PHE A 34 7.52 -7.82 -16.48
N ALA A 35 8.49 -8.64 -16.08
CA ALA A 35 8.96 -9.80 -16.85
C ALA A 35 7.88 -10.86 -17.12
N GLN A 36 6.78 -10.89 -16.34
CA GLN A 36 5.67 -11.83 -16.49
C GLN A 36 4.59 -11.34 -17.47
N GLY A 37 4.76 -10.16 -18.06
CA GLY A 37 3.86 -9.57 -19.04
C GLY A 37 2.82 -8.59 -18.45
N PRO A 38 2.10 -7.85 -19.31
CA PRO A 38 1.24 -6.73 -18.90
C PRO A 38 0.05 -7.14 -18.03
N SER A 39 -0.53 -8.32 -18.25
CA SER A 39 -1.58 -8.87 -17.40
C SER A 39 -1.07 -9.15 -15.99
N CYS A 40 0.15 -9.68 -15.85
CA CYS A 40 0.76 -9.92 -14.55
C CYS A 40 1.08 -8.63 -13.80
N ILE A 41 1.50 -7.56 -14.49
CA ILE A 41 1.74 -6.25 -13.86
C ILE A 41 0.48 -5.72 -13.18
N ILE A 42 -0.66 -5.75 -13.89
CA ILE A 42 -1.94 -5.26 -13.35
C ILE A 42 -2.37 -6.12 -12.16
N SER A 43 -2.29 -7.44 -12.29
CA SER A 43 -2.64 -8.35 -11.18
C SER A 43 -1.72 -8.14 -9.96
N SER A 44 -0.42 -7.92 -10.18
CA SER A 44 0.56 -7.67 -9.14
C SER A 44 0.36 -6.31 -8.48
N PHE A 45 0.00 -5.28 -9.24
CA PHE A 45 -0.37 -3.97 -8.69
C PHE A 45 -1.56 -4.07 -7.73
N ILE A 46 -2.63 -4.75 -8.16
CA ILE A 46 -3.82 -4.99 -7.33
C ILE A 46 -3.44 -5.80 -6.09
N PHE A 47 -2.63 -6.83 -6.27
CA PHE A 47 -2.14 -7.67 -5.18
C PHE A 47 -1.33 -6.88 -4.15
N GLY A 48 -0.42 -6.02 -4.58
CA GLY A 48 0.32 -5.10 -3.71
C GLY A 48 -0.59 -4.14 -2.94
N ALA A 49 -1.66 -3.65 -3.57
CA ALA A 49 -2.66 -2.81 -2.91
C ALA A 49 -3.43 -3.58 -1.81
N VAL A 50 -3.80 -4.84 -2.08
CA VAL A 50 -4.44 -5.74 -1.11
C VAL A 50 -3.51 -6.03 0.07
N MET A 51 -2.24 -6.33 -0.16
CA MET A 51 -1.24 -6.54 0.89
C MET A 51 -1.09 -5.32 1.80
N THR A 52 -0.98 -4.15 1.18
CA THR A 52 -0.80 -2.89 1.90
C THR A 52 -2.04 -2.56 2.73
N TRP A 53 -3.23 -2.87 2.22
CA TRP A 53 -4.48 -2.75 2.97
C TRP A 53 -4.54 -3.71 4.16
N LEU A 54 -4.16 -4.98 3.93
CA LEU A 54 -4.15 -6.02 4.95
C LEU A 54 -3.16 -5.70 6.09
N TYR A 55 -1.98 -5.19 5.73
CA TYR A 55 -1.00 -4.68 6.69
C TYR A 55 -1.58 -3.55 7.54
N PHE A 56 -2.30 -2.61 6.93
CA PHE A 56 -2.88 -1.48 7.65
C PHE A 56 -3.98 -1.91 8.64
N LEU A 57 -4.83 -2.85 8.24
CA LEU A 57 -5.89 -3.37 9.10
C LEU A 57 -5.35 -4.16 10.30
N THR A 58 -4.27 -4.91 10.10
CA THR A 58 -3.79 -5.85 11.11
C THR A 58 -2.55 -5.38 11.85
N SER A 59 -1.86 -4.35 11.34
CA SER A 59 -0.53 -3.91 11.78
C SER A 59 0.50 -5.05 11.89
N ARG A 60 0.28 -6.14 11.13
CA ARG A 60 1.10 -7.36 11.17
C ARG A 60 1.65 -7.64 9.78
N LEU A 61 2.98 -7.73 9.66
CA LEU A 61 3.63 -8.12 8.39
C LEU A 61 3.38 -9.58 8.03
N LEU A 62 3.09 -10.45 9.01
CA LEU A 62 2.97 -11.89 8.78
C LEU A 62 1.82 -12.23 7.81
N LEU A 63 0.68 -11.55 7.92
CA LEU A 63 -0.49 -11.81 7.06
C LEU A 63 -0.23 -11.48 5.58
N PRO A 64 0.30 -10.28 5.23
CA PRO A 64 0.70 -9.97 3.87
C PRO A 64 1.72 -10.97 3.29
N ILE A 65 2.70 -11.38 4.10
CA ILE A 65 3.72 -12.34 3.67
C ILE A 65 3.09 -13.70 3.35
N LEU A 66 2.21 -14.20 4.22
CA LEU A 66 1.50 -15.46 3.99
C LEU A 66 0.61 -15.39 2.75
N LEU A 67 -0.14 -14.31 2.57
CA LEU A 67 -0.96 -14.12 1.38
C LEU A 67 -0.09 -14.10 0.11
N HIS A 68 1.11 -13.50 0.17
CA HIS A 68 2.04 -13.45 -0.98
C HIS A 68 2.54 -14.84 -1.37
N ILE A 69 2.93 -15.66 -0.38
CA ILE A 69 3.47 -17.00 -0.61
C ILE A 69 2.37 -17.97 -1.06
N CYS A 70 1.15 -17.89 -0.50
CA CYS A 70 0.07 -18.81 -0.83
C CYS A 70 -0.53 -18.60 -2.22
N CYS A 71 -0.38 -17.41 -2.79
CA CYS A 71 -1.00 -17.02 -4.05
C CYS A 71 -0.01 -16.88 -5.22
N MET A 72 1.27 -17.17 -4.96
CA MET A 72 2.37 -17.31 -5.94
C MET A 72 2.53 -18.76 -6.35
#